data_AF-A0A0Q7B4M4-F1
#
_entry.id   AF-A0A0Q7B4M4-F1
#
_cell.length_a   1.000
_cell.length_b   1.000
_cell.length_c   1.000
_cell.angle_alpha   90.00
_cell.angle_beta   90.00
_cell.angle_gamma   90.00
#
_symmetry.space_group_name_H-M   'P 1'
#
loop_
_entity.id
_entity.type
_entity.pdbx_description
1 polymer ?
#
loop_
_entity_poly.entity_id
_entity_poly.type
_entity_poly.pdbx_seq_one_letter_code
_entity_poly.pdbx_strand_id
1 'polypeptide(L)'
;MIWALRRCVIAPLVVALAVVAWFTLPLWLIGAAAISPIVRGRLRPLRFFWVVLVYLTCEALLLLVMLGLWFASGFGRRLRTAYFEGIHYDLVQGTMWVFFREARRVLRLRIESEGPGPLDHRGRPILVCCRHAGPGDSFVLIHTLMAWYGREPRVVLKDTLAWDPMISVILNRIPARFITPNPGPTENLEAQIADLASGLDENDAFVIFPEGGNFTPQRRQRAIDRLRRLGLERMAQRAERMIHVLAPRPGGFLAALDAAPDADVVLVAHTGLDHMVTVGEVWRELPMDKRIIMRWWQIPRAEIPAGREERIDWLFAWWERIDTWIDENRPAEISTGRS
;
A
#
# COMPACT_ATOMS: atom_id res chain seq x y z
N MET A 1 5.85 -14.54 -22.71
CA MET A 1 5.47 -13.35 -23.51
C MET A 1 5.30 -12.09 -22.65
N ILE A 2 4.42 -12.10 -21.63
CA ILE A 2 4.14 -10.92 -20.78
C ILE A 2 5.40 -10.38 -20.05
N TRP A 3 6.26 -11.26 -19.54
CA TRP A 3 7.51 -10.85 -18.89
C TRP A 3 8.43 -10.06 -19.83
N ALA A 4 8.65 -10.55 -21.05
CA ALA A 4 9.50 -9.90 -22.05
C ALA A 4 8.91 -8.56 -22.50
N LEU A 5 7.59 -8.47 -22.65
CA LEU A 5 6.91 -7.21 -22.95
C LEU A 5 7.18 -6.16 -21.86
N ARG A 6 6.98 -6.53 -20.59
CA ARG A 6 7.20 -5.61 -19.45
C ARG A 6 8.65 -5.13 -19.35
N ARG A 7 9.63 -6.02 -19.57
CA ARG A 7 11.05 -5.71 -19.37
C ARG A 7 11.75 -5.10 -20.58
N CYS A 8 11.40 -5.53 -21.79
CA CYS A 8 12.10 -5.11 -23.02
C CYS A 8 11.38 -4.00 -23.78
N VAL A 9 10.08 -3.77 -23.51
CA VAL A 9 9.30 -2.72 -24.20
C VAL A 9 8.84 -1.66 -23.22
N ILE A 10 8.12 -2.05 -22.17
CA ILE A 10 7.51 -1.07 -21.25
C ILE A 10 8.59 -0.35 -20.44
N ALA A 11 9.56 -1.07 -19.85
CA ALA A 11 10.61 -0.43 -19.04
C ALA A 11 11.46 0.59 -19.84
N PRO A 12 11.98 0.28 -21.06
CA PRO A 12 12.69 1.26 -21.86
C PRO A 12 11.80 2.42 -22.35
N LEU A 13 10.53 2.13 -22.68
CA LEU A 13 9.57 3.16 -23.05
C LEU A 13 9.37 4.17 -21.93
N VAL A 14 9.26 3.72 -20.67
CA VAL A 14 9.12 4.62 -19.52
C VAL A 14 10.34 5.52 -19.34
N VAL A 15 11.55 4.99 -19.54
CA VAL A 15 12.79 5.81 -19.53
C VAL A 15 12.76 6.84 -20.67
N ALA A 16 12.36 6.45 -21.87
CA ALA A 16 12.22 7.38 -23.00
C ALA A 16 11.16 8.45 -22.74
N LEU A 17 10.01 8.07 -22.16
CA LEU A 17 8.95 9.00 -21.77
C LEU A 17 9.44 9.99 -20.71
N ALA A 18 10.26 9.58 -19.75
CA ALA A 18 10.87 10.48 -18.79
C ALA A 18 11.74 11.54 -19.47
N VAL A 19 12.61 11.12 -20.41
CA VAL A 19 13.46 12.03 -21.18
C VAL A 19 12.61 13.01 -22.00
N VAL A 20 11.58 12.52 -22.70
CA VAL A 20 10.66 13.37 -23.48
C VAL A 20 9.91 14.34 -22.58
N ALA A 21 9.43 13.90 -21.41
CA ALA A 21 8.71 14.75 -20.46
C ALA A 21 9.59 15.89 -19.94
N TRP A 22 10.86 15.63 -19.63
CA TRP A 22 11.82 16.66 -19.24
C TRP A 22 12.19 17.60 -20.39
N PHE A 23 12.38 17.07 -21.60
CA PHE A 23 12.69 17.88 -22.78
C PHE A 23 11.52 18.81 -23.16
N THR A 24 10.29 18.31 -23.05
CA THR A 24 9.06 19.07 -23.34
C THR A 24 8.53 19.85 -22.14
N LEU A 25 9.25 19.86 -21.00
CA LEU A 25 8.84 20.51 -19.76
C LEU A 25 8.37 21.97 -19.96
N PRO A 26 9.05 22.82 -20.73
CA PRO A 26 8.61 24.21 -20.93
C PRO A 26 7.19 24.28 -21.53
N LEU A 27 6.85 23.38 -22.46
CA LEU A 27 5.54 23.34 -23.09
C LEU A 27 4.45 22.93 -22.09
N TRP A 28 4.75 21.94 -21.24
CA TRP A 28 3.83 21.50 -20.19
C TRP A 28 3.60 22.58 -19.14
N LEU A 29 4.62 23.34 -18.77
CA LEU A 29 4.50 24.46 -17.84
C LEU A 29 3.59 25.55 -18.40
N ILE A 30 3.74 25.89 -19.69
CA ILE A 30 2.86 26.85 -20.37
C ILE A 30 1.42 26.35 -20.42
N GLY A 31 1.21 25.09 -20.82
CA GLY A 31 -0.12 24.48 -20.87
C GLY A 31 -0.80 24.40 -19.50
N ALA A 32 -0.07 23.97 -18.47
CA ALA A 32 -0.58 23.91 -17.10
C ALA A 32 -0.90 25.31 -16.54
N ALA A 33 -0.09 26.31 -16.85
CA ALA A 33 -0.36 27.70 -16.50
C ALA A 33 -1.61 28.24 -17.22
N ALA A 34 -1.81 27.91 -18.50
CA ALA A 34 -2.99 28.31 -19.28
C ALA A 34 -4.29 27.64 -18.77
N ILE A 35 -4.21 26.41 -18.26
CA ILE A 35 -5.37 25.67 -17.71
C ILE A 35 -5.66 26.07 -16.25
N SER A 36 -4.66 26.58 -15.52
CA SER A 36 -4.79 26.91 -14.10
C SER A 36 -5.93 27.89 -13.73
N PRO A 37 -6.34 28.86 -14.57
CA PRO A 37 -7.50 29.71 -14.27
C PRO A 37 -8.86 29.00 -14.39
N ILE A 38 -8.92 27.91 -15.16
CA ILE A 38 -10.17 27.20 -15.49
C ILE A 38 -10.46 26.12 -14.44
N VAL A 39 -9.42 25.54 -13.84
CA VAL A 39 -9.55 24.48 -12.84
C VAL A 39 -9.62 25.10 -11.44
N ARG A 40 -10.65 24.74 -10.67
CA ARG A 40 -10.77 25.16 -9.26
C ARG A 40 -9.52 24.74 -8.49
N GLY A 41 -8.88 25.68 -7.78
CA GLY A 41 -7.74 25.46 -6.89
C GLY A 41 -6.38 25.92 -7.45
N ARG A 42 -5.60 26.62 -6.61
CA ARG A 42 -4.36 27.30 -7.00
C ARG A 42 -3.33 26.34 -7.61
N LEU A 43 -3.04 26.51 -8.91
CA LEU A 43 -2.01 25.78 -9.66
C LEU A 43 -2.19 24.25 -9.64
N ARG A 44 -3.42 23.73 -9.49
CA ARG A 44 -3.66 22.28 -9.39
C ARG A 44 -3.09 21.47 -10.57
N PRO A 45 -3.30 21.85 -11.84
CA PRO A 45 -2.73 21.11 -12.98
C PRO A 45 -1.20 21.05 -12.91
N LEU A 46 -0.56 22.16 -12.53
CA LEU A 46 0.89 22.26 -12.39
C LEU A 46 1.43 21.35 -11.28
N ARG A 47 0.74 21.32 -10.13
CA ARG A 47 1.10 20.48 -8.99
C ARG A 47 0.95 18.99 -9.29
N PHE A 48 -0.15 18.60 -9.93
CA PHE A 48 -0.32 17.22 -10.38
C PHE A 48 0.74 16.83 -11.40
N PHE A 49 0.95 17.66 -12.41
CA PHE A 49 1.97 17.43 -13.43
C PHE A 49 3.35 17.26 -12.78
N TRP A 50 3.69 18.07 -11.78
CA TRP A 50 4.92 17.91 -11.03
C TRP A 50 5.02 16.56 -10.32
N VAL A 51 3.96 16.11 -9.64
CA VAL A 51 3.95 14.80 -8.96
C VAL A 51 4.13 13.67 -9.97
N VAL A 52 3.47 13.73 -11.12
CA VAL A 52 3.64 12.76 -12.22
C VAL A 52 5.06 12.78 -12.76
N LEU A 53 5.63 13.96 -12.99
CA LEU A 53 7.00 14.11 -13.47
C LEU A 53 8.02 13.55 -12.47
N VAL A 54 7.84 13.82 -11.17
CA VAL A 54 8.70 13.25 -10.12
C VAL A 54 8.57 11.75 -10.07
N TYR A 55 7.35 11.19 -10.13
CA TYR A 55 7.14 9.74 -10.18
C TYR A 55 7.86 9.11 -11.36
N LEU A 56 7.64 9.64 -12.57
CA LEU A 56 8.25 9.17 -13.81
C LEU A 56 9.78 9.25 -13.77
N THR A 57 10.32 10.30 -13.14
CA THR A 57 11.78 10.46 -12.93
C THR A 57 12.32 9.43 -11.96
N CYS A 58 11.64 9.23 -10.82
CA CYS A 58 12.02 8.23 -9.83
C CYS A 58 12.02 6.82 -10.44
N GLU A 59 10.97 6.49 -11.19
CA GLU A 59 10.85 5.23 -11.90
C GLU A 59 11.98 5.05 -12.93
N ALA A 60 12.22 6.03 -13.81
CA ALA A 60 13.28 5.93 -14.80
C ALA A 60 14.68 5.78 -14.17
N LEU A 61 14.99 6.57 -13.15
CA LEU A 61 16.27 6.49 -12.44
C LEU A 61 16.43 5.15 -11.72
N LEU A 62 15.40 4.68 -11.02
CA LEU A 62 15.46 3.39 -10.34
C LEU A 62 15.64 2.25 -11.36
N LEU A 63 14.97 2.27 -12.51
CA LEU A 63 15.19 1.28 -13.57
C LEU A 63 16.64 1.26 -14.06
N LEU A 64 17.25 2.43 -14.26
CA LEU A 64 18.66 2.55 -14.67
C LEU A 64 19.62 2.03 -13.59
N VAL A 65 19.39 2.38 -12.33
CA VAL A 65 20.17 1.86 -11.20
C VAL A 65 20.03 0.33 -11.09
N MET A 66 18.81 -0.19 -11.24
CA MET A 66 18.52 -1.61 -11.17
C MET A 66 19.11 -2.42 -12.32
N LEU A 67 19.27 -1.79 -13.49
CA LEU A 67 20.02 -2.33 -14.63
C LEU A 67 21.52 -2.36 -14.30
N GLY A 68 22.07 -1.28 -13.75
CA GLY A 68 23.46 -1.21 -13.28
C GLY A 68 23.79 -2.28 -12.24
N LEU A 69 22.94 -2.46 -11.23
CA LEU A 69 23.09 -3.51 -10.21
C LEU A 69 22.99 -4.92 -10.79
N TRP A 70 22.17 -5.11 -11.83
CA TRP A 70 22.10 -6.41 -12.53
C TRP A 70 23.41 -6.74 -13.25
N PHE A 71 24.06 -5.76 -13.88
CA PHE A 71 25.41 -5.95 -14.43
C PHE A 71 26.44 -6.21 -13.33
N ALA A 72 26.45 -5.39 -12.27
CA ALA A 72 27.41 -5.50 -11.16
C ALA A 72 27.30 -6.83 -10.38
N SER A 73 26.11 -7.41 -10.30
CA SER A 73 25.85 -8.71 -9.66
C SER A 73 26.20 -9.93 -10.55
N GLY A 74 26.84 -9.70 -11.70
CA GLY A 74 27.20 -10.75 -12.65
C GLY A 74 25.98 -11.28 -13.41
N PHE A 75 25.22 -10.38 -14.03
CA PHE A 75 24.02 -10.71 -14.81
C PHE A 75 22.93 -11.40 -13.98
N GLY A 76 22.82 -11.02 -12.71
CA GLY A 76 21.81 -11.54 -11.80
C GLY A 76 22.22 -12.70 -10.91
N ARG A 77 23.44 -13.25 -11.07
CA ARG A 77 23.91 -14.41 -10.29
C ARG A 77 23.94 -14.15 -8.79
N ARG A 78 24.23 -12.92 -8.36
CA ARG A 78 24.34 -12.54 -6.94
C ARG A 78 23.19 -11.66 -6.44
N LEU A 79 22.14 -11.43 -7.23
CA LEU A 79 21.06 -10.48 -6.86
C LEU A 79 20.23 -10.89 -5.65
N ARG A 80 20.21 -12.18 -5.31
CA ARG A 80 19.48 -12.74 -4.16
C ARG A 80 20.39 -13.04 -2.98
N THR A 81 21.47 -12.27 -2.84
CA THR A 81 22.33 -12.32 -1.66
C THR A 81 21.91 -11.21 -0.71
N ALA A 82 22.10 -11.42 0.59
CA ALA A 82 21.70 -10.46 1.63
C ALA A 82 22.22 -9.04 1.35
N TYR A 83 23.42 -8.90 0.79
CA TYR A 83 23.99 -7.61 0.40
C TYR A 83 23.14 -6.88 -0.66
N PHE A 84 22.76 -7.56 -1.75
CA PHE A 84 21.95 -6.94 -2.79
C PHE A 84 20.50 -6.73 -2.35
N GLU A 85 19.97 -7.63 -1.52
CA GLU A 85 18.64 -7.46 -0.92
C GLU A 85 18.58 -6.21 -0.05
N GLY A 86 19.58 -5.97 0.81
CA GLY A 86 19.71 -4.73 1.59
C GLY A 86 19.76 -3.48 0.70
N ILE A 87 20.57 -3.50 -0.38
CA ILE A 87 20.59 -2.39 -1.35
C ILE A 87 19.22 -2.18 -2.00
N HIS A 88 18.48 -3.24 -2.32
CA HIS A 88 17.15 -3.10 -2.88
C HIS A 88 16.17 -2.48 -1.88
N TYR A 89 16.24 -2.83 -0.59
CA TYR A 89 15.46 -2.17 0.46
C TYR A 89 15.83 -0.69 0.60
N ASP A 90 17.11 -0.35 0.61
CA ASP A 90 17.60 1.04 0.64
C ASP A 90 17.09 1.84 -0.57
N LEU A 91 17.08 1.23 -1.75
CA LEU A 91 16.56 1.86 -2.97
C LEU A 91 15.06 2.10 -2.91
N VAL A 92 14.28 1.14 -2.38
CA VAL A 92 12.85 1.33 -2.13
C VAL A 92 12.63 2.48 -1.15
N GLN A 93 13.33 2.46 -0.01
CA GLN A 93 13.22 3.48 1.02
C GLN A 93 13.57 4.87 0.46
N GLY A 94 14.71 5.00 -0.21
CA GLY A 94 15.18 6.25 -0.78
C GLY A 94 14.27 6.79 -1.87
N THR A 95 13.81 5.93 -2.79
CA THR A 95 12.88 6.31 -3.87
C THR A 95 11.54 6.78 -3.29
N MET A 96 10.98 6.03 -2.34
CA MET A 96 9.75 6.41 -1.66
C MET A 96 9.94 7.70 -0.87
N TRP A 97 11.06 7.88 -0.18
CA TRP A 97 11.34 9.10 0.57
C TRP A 97 11.39 10.34 -0.34
N VAL A 98 12.06 10.27 -1.48
CA VAL A 98 12.09 11.36 -2.47
C VAL A 98 10.69 11.68 -2.97
N PHE A 99 9.95 10.65 -3.40
CA PHE A 99 8.59 10.81 -3.93
C PHE A 99 7.64 11.41 -2.88
N PHE A 100 7.59 10.84 -1.67
CA PHE A 100 6.73 11.33 -0.59
C PHE A 100 7.13 12.71 -0.09
N ARG A 101 8.42 13.07 -0.09
CA ARG A 101 8.87 14.43 0.23
C ARG A 101 8.30 15.45 -0.77
N GLU A 102 8.44 15.18 -2.07
CA GLU A 102 7.91 16.08 -3.11
C GLU A 102 6.38 16.11 -3.13
N ALA A 103 5.74 14.95 -3.00
CA ALA A 103 4.28 14.86 -2.92
C ALA A 103 3.74 15.64 -1.72
N ARG A 104 4.32 15.48 -0.51
CA ARG A 104 3.92 16.27 0.67
C ARG A 104 4.13 17.76 0.48
N ARG A 105 5.26 18.18 -0.12
CA ARG A 105 5.56 19.59 -0.39
C ARG A 105 4.54 20.22 -1.32
N VAL A 106 4.26 19.56 -2.44
CA VAL A 106 3.48 20.13 -3.55
C VAL A 106 1.98 19.99 -3.32
N LEU A 107 1.54 18.87 -2.76
CA LEU A 107 0.14 18.61 -2.41
C LEU A 107 -0.24 19.11 -1.01
N ARG A 108 0.74 19.57 -0.22
CA ARG A 108 0.56 20.03 1.17
C ARG A 108 -0.09 18.98 2.07
N LEU A 109 0.31 17.72 1.88
CA LEU A 109 -0.18 16.59 2.67
C LEU A 109 0.46 16.61 4.06
N ARG A 110 -0.38 16.48 5.08
CA ARG A 110 0.07 16.21 6.46
C ARG A 110 -0.24 14.76 6.78
N ILE A 111 0.79 13.98 7.08
CA ILE A 111 0.65 12.61 7.55
C ILE A 111 0.94 12.64 9.04
N GLU A 112 -0.03 12.24 9.84
CA GLU A 112 0.04 12.22 11.29
C GLU A 112 -0.16 10.80 11.79
N SER A 113 0.56 10.45 12.85
CA SER A 113 0.52 9.12 13.46
C SER A 113 -0.04 9.24 14.87
N GLU A 114 -1.04 8.42 15.18
CA GLU A 114 -1.67 8.35 16.49
C GLU A 114 -1.48 6.97 17.12
N GLY A 115 -1.24 6.96 18.43
CA GLY A 115 -0.99 5.74 19.21
C GLY A 115 0.49 5.36 19.24
N PRO A 116 0.85 4.36 20.06
CA PRO A 116 2.20 3.80 20.05
C PRO A 116 2.43 3.15 18.69
N GLY A 117 3.35 3.70 17.91
CA GLY A 117 3.80 3.06 16.69
C GLY A 117 4.65 1.82 16.98
N PRO A 118 5.05 1.03 15.97
CA PRO A 118 5.88 -0.17 16.13
C PRO A 118 7.29 0.03 16.72
N LEU A 119 7.62 1.24 17.23
CA LEU A 119 8.93 1.62 17.77
C LEU A 119 9.30 0.84 19.03
N ASP A 120 8.32 0.43 19.84
CA ASP A 120 8.56 -0.23 21.13
C ASP A 120 9.12 -1.66 21.00
N HIS A 121 9.21 -2.20 19.77
CA HIS A 121 9.56 -3.61 19.51
C HIS A 121 10.75 -3.76 18.57
N ARG A 122 11.75 -2.88 18.68
CA ARG A 122 13.07 -3.12 18.05
C ARG A 122 13.56 -4.51 18.47
N GLY A 123 13.80 -5.42 17.53
CA GLY A 123 14.23 -6.79 17.84
C GLY A 123 13.22 -7.90 17.57
N ARG A 124 11.96 -7.61 17.17
CA ARG A 124 10.95 -8.64 16.86
C ARG A 124 10.18 -8.36 15.57
N PRO A 125 9.82 -9.39 14.79
CA PRO A 125 8.99 -9.22 13.59
C PRO A 125 7.57 -8.79 13.96
N ILE A 126 6.91 -8.08 13.04
CA ILE A 126 5.52 -7.64 13.21
C ILE A 126 4.63 -8.08 12.04
N LEU A 127 3.40 -8.47 12.38
CA LEU A 127 2.32 -8.73 11.42
C LEU A 127 1.40 -7.50 11.35
N VAL A 128 1.52 -6.73 10.27
CA VAL A 128 0.79 -5.48 10.06
C VAL A 128 -0.49 -5.74 9.28
N CYS A 129 -1.63 -5.54 9.94
CA CYS A 129 -2.97 -5.67 9.38
C CYS A 129 -3.59 -4.30 9.18
N CYS A 130 -3.73 -3.86 7.93
CA CYS A 130 -4.26 -2.54 7.63
C CYS A 130 -5.64 -2.62 6.95
N ARG A 131 -6.52 -1.65 7.25
CA ARG A 131 -7.72 -1.44 6.42
C ARG A 131 -7.32 -1.02 4.99
N HIS A 132 -8.15 -1.33 4.00
CA HIS A 132 -7.85 -0.97 2.60
C HIS A 132 -8.94 -0.06 2.02
N ALA A 133 -8.62 1.22 1.82
CA ALA A 133 -9.59 2.22 1.36
C ALA A 133 -9.24 2.86 0.02
N GLY A 134 -7.97 2.80 -0.43
CA GLY A 134 -7.58 3.37 -1.72
C GLY A 134 -6.21 2.89 -2.20
N PRO A 135 -5.87 2.98 -3.49
CA PRO A 135 -4.63 2.43 -4.04
C PRO A 135 -3.37 3.11 -3.50
N GLY A 136 -3.49 4.32 -2.94
CA GLY A 136 -2.37 5.05 -2.32
C GLY A 136 -2.07 4.66 -0.88
N ASP A 137 -2.99 3.99 -0.17
CA ASP A 137 -2.84 3.71 1.26
C ASP A 137 -1.67 2.77 1.56
N SER A 138 -1.44 1.81 0.68
CA SER A 138 -0.40 0.80 0.80
C SER A 138 0.98 1.45 0.69
N PHE A 139 1.15 2.41 -0.22
CA PHE A 139 2.40 3.16 -0.34
C PHE A 139 2.65 4.06 0.86
N VAL A 140 1.60 4.71 1.40
CA VAL A 140 1.74 5.52 2.63
C VAL A 140 2.15 4.63 3.80
N LEU A 141 1.51 3.46 3.96
CA LEU A 141 1.83 2.49 5.00
C LEU A 141 3.28 1.99 4.89
N ILE A 142 3.69 1.54 3.71
CA ILE A 142 5.06 1.05 3.44
C ILE A 142 6.07 2.17 3.69
N HIS A 143 5.81 3.39 3.20
CA HIS A 143 6.68 4.54 3.44
C HIS A 143 6.86 4.79 4.94
N THR A 144 5.77 4.80 5.69
CA THR A 144 5.78 5.05 7.12
C THR A 144 6.54 3.96 7.89
N LEU A 145 6.31 2.68 7.56
CA LEU A 145 7.05 1.55 8.13
C LEU A 145 8.56 1.66 7.90
N MET A 146 8.98 2.01 6.69
CA MET A 146 10.41 2.12 6.36
C MET A 146 11.03 3.40 6.92
N ALA A 147 10.38 4.56 6.73
CA ALA A 147 10.98 5.86 7.01
C ALA A 147 10.91 6.27 8.48
N TRP A 148 9.87 5.86 9.20
CA TRP A 148 9.66 6.26 10.61
C TRP A 148 9.94 5.13 11.57
N TYR A 149 9.68 3.89 11.16
CA TYR A 149 9.79 2.71 12.03
C TYR A 149 10.98 1.81 11.73
N GLY A 150 11.75 2.09 10.66
CA GLY A 150 12.95 1.32 10.30
C GLY A 150 12.65 -0.15 10.01
N ARG A 151 11.45 -0.45 9.51
CA ARG A 151 11.02 -1.82 9.19
C ARG A 151 11.25 -2.15 7.72
N GLU A 152 11.47 -3.43 7.44
CA GLU A 152 11.58 -4.01 6.10
C GLU A 152 10.27 -4.70 5.71
N PRO A 153 9.41 -4.06 4.89
CA PRO A 153 8.08 -4.59 4.65
C PRO A 153 8.11 -5.77 3.68
N ARG A 154 7.47 -6.88 4.07
CA ARG A 154 7.13 -8.00 3.19
C ARG A 154 5.67 -7.88 2.80
N VAL A 155 5.40 -7.72 1.50
CA VAL A 155 4.10 -7.24 1.02
C VAL A 155 3.46 -8.22 0.03
N VAL A 156 2.14 -8.37 0.17
CA VAL A 156 1.27 -9.02 -0.81
C VAL A 156 0.59 -7.94 -1.65
N LEU A 157 0.78 -7.98 -2.97
CA LEU A 157 0.26 -6.97 -3.89
C LEU A 157 -0.61 -7.58 -4.97
N LYS A 158 -1.49 -6.77 -5.52
CA LYS A 158 -2.28 -7.15 -6.69
C LYS A 158 -1.37 -7.33 -7.92
N ASP A 159 -1.59 -8.41 -8.67
CA ASP A 159 -0.90 -8.72 -9.94
C ASP A 159 -0.85 -7.57 -10.96
N THR A 160 -1.86 -6.70 -10.98
CA THR A 160 -1.91 -5.53 -11.86
C THR A 160 -0.79 -4.52 -11.58
N LEU A 161 -0.27 -4.47 -10.34
CA LEU A 161 0.86 -3.58 -10.01
C LEU A 161 2.16 -4.01 -10.71
N ALA A 162 2.27 -5.26 -11.15
CA ALA A 162 3.43 -5.71 -11.91
C ALA A 162 3.48 -5.16 -13.35
N TRP A 163 2.47 -4.37 -13.78
CA TRP A 163 2.50 -3.61 -15.04
C TRP A 163 3.34 -2.34 -14.95
N ASP A 164 3.52 -1.81 -13.74
CA ASP A 164 4.48 -0.74 -13.48
C ASP A 164 5.90 -1.35 -13.51
N PRO A 165 6.77 -0.92 -14.44
CA PRO A 165 8.11 -1.48 -14.58
C PRO A 165 8.96 -1.39 -13.32
N MET A 166 8.96 -0.24 -12.63
CA MET A 166 9.75 -0.05 -11.41
C MET A 166 9.33 -1.05 -10.34
N ILE A 167 8.03 -1.08 -10.02
CA ILE A 167 7.44 -1.97 -9.02
C ILE A 167 7.70 -3.44 -9.40
N SER A 168 7.50 -3.79 -10.67
CA SER A 168 7.77 -5.13 -11.18
C SER A 168 9.24 -5.52 -11.03
N VAL A 169 10.18 -4.61 -11.26
CA VAL A 169 11.62 -4.88 -11.16
C VAL A 169 12.06 -5.07 -9.72
N ILE A 170 11.69 -4.14 -8.84
CA ILE A 170 12.18 -4.09 -7.47
C ILE A 170 11.51 -5.17 -6.60
N LEU A 171 10.20 -5.37 -6.71
CA LEU A 171 9.48 -6.33 -5.86
C LEU A 171 9.71 -7.80 -6.25
N ASN A 172 10.31 -8.07 -7.42
CA ASN A 172 10.80 -9.41 -7.74
C ASN A 172 12.21 -9.69 -7.17
N ARG A 173 12.82 -8.71 -6.49
CA ARG A 173 14.16 -8.79 -5.90
C ARG A 173 14.20 -8.53 -4.39
N ILE A 174 13.04 -8.31 -3.77
CA ILE A 174 12.83 -8.33 -2.32
C ILE A 174 11.70 -9.31 -1.99
N PRO A 175 11.55 -9.76 -0.73
CA PRO A 175 10.43 -10.60 -0.27
C PRO A 175 9.05 -9.95 -0.49
N ALA A 176 8.49 -10.11 -1.67
CA ALA A 176 7.13 -9.71 -2.02
C ALA A 176 6.44 -10.77 -2.90
N ARG A 177 5.11 -10.75 -2.92
CA ARG A 177 4.29 -11.65 -3.75
C ARG A 177 3.22 -10.86 -4.50
N PHE A 178 3.12 -11.12 -5.80
CA PHE A 178 2.03 -10.64 -6.65
C PHE A 178 0.94 -11.72 -6.70
N ILE A 179 -0.27 -11.35 -6.32
CA ILE A 179 -1.40 -12.26 -6.18
C ILE A 179 -2.58 -11.71 -6.98
N THR A 180 -3.29 -12.61 -7.67
CA THR A 180 -4.54 -12.27 -8.36
C THR A 180 -5.69 -12.22 -7.35
N PRO A 181 -6.52 -11.15 -7.34
CA PRO A 181 -7.66 -11.07 -6.44
C PRO A 181 -8.69 -12.17 -6.74
N ASN A 182 -9.03 -12.98 -5.74
CA ASN A 182 -9.86 -14.19 -5.88
C ASN A 182 -9.21 -15.23 -6.80
N PRO A 183 -8.14 -15.88 -6.34
CA PRO A 183 -7.47 -16.92 -7.11
C PRO A 183 -8.43 -18.08 -7.41
N GLY A 184 -8.17 -18.79 -8.51
CA GLY A 184 -8.92 -19.99 -8.87
C GLY A 184 -8.73 -21.13 -7.84
N PRO A 185 -9.53 -22.21 -7.91
CA PRO A 185 -9.49 -23.31 -6.94
C PRO A 185 -8.12 -23.98 -6.78
N THR A 186 -7.25 -23.84 -7.78
CA THR A 186 -5.92 -24.45 -7.85
C THR A 186 -4.81 -23.61 -7.21
N GLU A 187 -5.07 -22.35 -6.87
CA GLU A 187 -4.08 -21.46 -6.27
C GLU A 187 -4.25 -21.38 -4.75
N ASN A 188 -3.32 -21.98 -4.01
CA ASN A 188 -3.34 -21.94 -2.55
C ASN A 188 -2.75 -20.62 -2.03
N LEU A 189 -3.61 -19.60 -1.96
CA LEU A 189 -3.27 -18.27 -1.44
C LEU A 189 -2.71 -18.31 -0.01
N GLU A 190 -3.30 -19.14 0.84
CA GLU A 190 -2.89 -19.28 2.24
C GLU A 190 -1.45 -19.81 2.33
N ALA A 191 -1.08 -20.78 1.49
CA ALA A 191 0.29 -21.28 1.42
C ALA A 191 1.30 -20.21 0.94
N GLN A 192 0.93 -19.38 -0.04
CA GLN A 192 1.79 -18.28 -0.49
C GLN A 192 1.99 -17.21 0.57
N ILE A 193 0.94 -16.92 1.35
CA ILE A 193 1.00 -15.99 2.47
C ILE A 193 1.88 -16.58 3.58
N ALA A 194 1.69 -17.85 3.94
CA ALA A 194 2.49 -18.54 4.94
C ALA A 194 3.98 -18.58 4.55
N ASP A 195 4.31 -18.86 3.29
CA ASP A 195 5.68 -18.83 2.76
C ASP A 195 6.32 -17.45 2.96
N LEU A 196 5.61 -16.38 2.58
CA LEU A 196 6.12 -15.01 2.70
C LEU A 196 6.24 -14.54 4.16
N ALA A 197 5.35 -15.02 5.04
CA ALA A 197 5.35 -14.75 6.47
C ALA A 197 6.32 -15.64 7.27
N SER A 198 6.97 -16.61 6.63
CA SER A 198 7.94 -17.48 7.30
C SER A 198 9.32 -16.81 7.40
N GLY A 199 10.05 -17.11 8.49
CA GLY A 199 11.41 -16.62 8.70
C GLY A 199 11.51 -15.10 8.71
N LEU A 200 10.57 -14.42 9.36
CA LEU A 200 10.67 -12.99 9.62
C LEU A 200 11.76 -12.73 10.66
N ASP A 201 12.58 -11.72 10.42
CA ASP A 201 13.65 -11.29 11.33
C ASP A 201 13.23 -10.11 12.23
N GLU A 202 14.18 -9.52 12.94
CA GLU A 202 13.95 -8.45 13.92
C GLU A 202 13.37 -7.15 13.34
N ASN A 203 13.59 -6.87 12.04
CA ASN A 203 13.17 -5.63 11.39
C ASN A 203 12.07 -5.86 10.35
N ASP A 204 11.75 -7.11 10.04
CA ASP A 204 10.67 -7.46 9.12
C ASP A 204 9.28 -7.00 9.60
N ALA A 205 8.50 -6.53 8.64
CA ALA A 205 7.08 -6.24 8.80
C ALA A 205 6.27 -6.93 7.71
N PHE A 206 5.56 -8.01 8.03
CA PHE A 206 4.64 -8.62 7.06
C PHE A 206 3.36 -7.80 6.98
N VAL A 207 3.04 -7.28 5.79
CA VAL A 207 1.87 -6.42 5.57
C VAL A 207 0.77 -7.19 4.86
N ILE A 208 -0.41 -7.21 5.47
CA ILE A 208 -1.63 -7.79 4.89
C ILE A 208 -2.82 -6.84 5.03
N PHE A 209 -3.72 -6.92 4.07
CA PHE A 209 -5.01 -6.24 4.07
C PHE A 209 -6.13 -7.30 4.19
N PRO A 210 -6.58 -7.64 5.41
CA PRO A 210 -7.57 -8.71 5.59
C PRO A 210 -8.88 -8.49 4.83
N GLU A 211 -9.22 -7.25 4.46
CA GLU A 211 -10.38 -6.92 3.61
C GLU A 211 -10.28 -7.50 2.19
N GLY A 212 -9.06 -7.72 1.69
CA GLY A 212 -8.80 -8.29 0.37
C GLY A 212 -9.05 -7.35 -0.82
N GLY A 213 -9.30 -6.05 -0.56
CA GLY A 213 -9.42 -5.02 -1.60
C GLY A 213 -9.98 -3.71 -1.06
N ASN A 214 -9.86 -2.63 -1.85
CA ASN A 214 -10.39 -1.31 -1.46
C ASN A 214 -11.88 -1.38 -1.11
N PHE A 215 -12.26 -0.67 -0.06
CA PHE A 215 -13.63 -0.42 0.33
C PHE A 215 -14.42 0.27 -0.80
N THR A 216 -15.58 -0.30 -1.13
CA THR A 216 -16.66 0.41 -1.85
C THR A 216 -18.01 -0.10 -1.34
N PRO A 217 -19.09 0.70 -1.39
CA PRO A 217 -20.41 0.24 -0.98
C PRO A 217 -20.85 -1.05 -1.69
N GLN A 218 -20.54 -1.18 -2.98
CA GLN A 218 -20.87 -2.36 -3.77
C GLN A 218 -20.05 -3.59 -3.35
N ARG A 219 -18.76 -3.42 -3.01
CA ARG A 219 -17.91 -4.51 -2.52
C ARG A 219 -18.34 -4.97 -1.13
N ARG A 220 -18.73 -4.03 -0.28
CA ARG A 220 -19.29 -4.30 1.04
C ARG A 220 -20.54 -5.17 0.94
N GLN A 221 -21.50 -4.77 0.10
CA GLN A 221 -22.72 -5.57 -0.09
C GLN A 221 -22.39 -6.98 -0.60
N ARG A 222 -21.51 -7.10 -1.61
CA ARG A 222 -21.09 -8.41 -2.12
C ARG A 222 -20.41 -9.29 -1.06
N ALA A 223 -19.65 -8.69 -0.13
CA ALA A 223 -19.02 -9.41 0.97
C ALA A 223 -20.07 -9.96 1.96
N ILE A 224 -21.07 -9.15 2.32
CA ILE A 224 -22.19 -9.55 3.18
C ILE A 224 -23.00 -10.67 2.51
N ASP A 225 -23.36 -10.50 1.23
CA ASP A 225 -24.12 -11.52 0.47
C ASP A 225 -23.33 -12.83 0.38
N ARG A 226 -22.00 -12.76 0.25
CA ARG A 226 -21.14 -13.94 0.25
C ARG A 226 -21.16 -14.65 1.61
N LEU A 227 -21.11 -13.93 2.73
CA LEU A 227 -21.20 -14.52 4.06
C LEU A 227 -22.54 -15.24 4.26
N ARG A 228 -23.65 -14.61 3.85
CA ARG A 228 -24.99 -15.23 3.87
C ARG A 228 -25.06 -16.51 3.05
N ARG A 229 -24.55 -16.49 1.81
CA ARG A 229 -24.51 -17.69 0.95
C ARG A 229 -23.69 -18.84 1.53
N LEU A 230 -22.68 -18.53 2.34
CA LEU A 230 -21.87 -19.53 3.03
C LEU A 230 -22.50 -20.02 4.35
N GLY A 231 -23.70 -19.55 4.70
CA GLY A 231 -24.36 -19.89 5.97
C GLY A 231 -23.75 -19.21 7.19
N LEU A 232 -22.84 -18.26 7.02
CA LEU A 232 -22.14 -17.55 8.09
C LEU A 232 -22.97 -16.35 8.60
N GLU A 233 -24.20 -16.62 9.03
CA GLU A 233 -25.19 -15.57 9.34
C GLU A 233 -24.73 -14.62 10.45
N ARG A 234 -24.10 -15.16 11.50
CA ARG A 234 -23.52 -14.36 12.59
C ARG A 234 -22.49 -13.34 12.08
N MET A 235 -21.63 -13.74 11.13
CA MET A 235 -20.63 -12.85 10.54
C MET A 235 -21.25 -11.85 9.57
N ALA A 236 -22.27 -12.26 8.82
CA ALA A 236 -23.02 -11.36 7.95
C ALA A 236 -23.66 -10.22 8.75
N GLN A 237 -24.29 -10.51 9.89
CA GLN A 237 -24.88 -9.50 10.77
C GLN A 237 -23.85 -8.53 11.36
N ARG A 238 -22.65 -9.03 11.72
CA ARG A 238 -21.54 -8.16 12.14
C ARG A 238 -21.06 -7.27 11.00
N ALA A 239 -20.90 -7.83 9.81
CA ALA A 239 -20.54 -7.10 8.60
C ALA A 239 -21.55 -6.02 8.20
N GLU A 240 -22.83 -6.22 8.48
CA GLU A 240 -23.87 -5.21 8.26
C GLU A 240 -23.76 -4.00 9.18
N ARG A 241 -23.17 -4.16 10.37
CA ARG A 241 -22.93 -3.06 11.31
C ARG A 241 -21.68 -2.25 10.98
N MET A 242 -20.69 -2.87 10.33
CA MET A 242 -19.47 -2.20 9.87
C MET A 242 -19.77 -1.41 8.59
N ILE A 243 -19.85 -0.07 8.64
CA ILE A 243 -20.28 0.74 7.48
C ILE A 243 -19.13 1.45 6.75
N HIS A 244 -17.92 1.46 7.32
CA HIS A 244 -16.73 2.13 6.80
C HIS A 244 -15.61 1.17 6.37
N VAL A 245 -15.73 -0.11 6.70
CA VAL A 245 -14.78 -1.16 6.32
C VAL A 245 -15.46 -2.35 5.63
N LEU A 246 -14.68 -3.16 4.91
CA LEU A 246 -15.14 -4.47 4.45
C LEU A 246 -14.98 -5.51 5.57
N ALA A 247 -15.83 -6.54 5.55
CA ALA A 247 -15.67 -7.68 6.44
C ALA A 247 -14.31 -8.36 6.20
N PRO A 248 -13.49 -8.59 7.25
CA PRO A 248 -12.19 -9.20 7.08
C PRO A 248 -12.33 -10.66 6.63
N ARG A 249 -11.40 -11.11 5.78
CA ARG A 249 -11.25 -12.49 5.33
C ARG A 249 -10.16 -13.16 6.18
N PRO A 250 -10.49 -14.09 7.08
CA PRO A 250 -9.54 -14.58 8.07
C PRO A 250 -8.44 -15.47 7.49
N GLY A 251 -8.67 -16.18 6.38
CA GLY A 251 -7.76 -17.21 5.87
C GLY A 251 -6.30 -16.77 5.73
N GLY A 252 -6.06 -15.66 5.00
CA GLY A 252 -4.70 -15.13 4.82
C GLY A 252 -4.06 -14.60 6.11
N PHE A 253 -4.84 -13.94 6.98
CA PHE A 253 -4.35 -13.46 8.27
C PHE A 253 -3.93 -14.62 9.18
N LEU A 254 -4.77 -15.66 9.28
CA LEU A 254 -4.49 -16.83 10.10
C LEU A 254 -3.27 -17.60 9.58
N ALA A 255 -3.15 -17.78 8.27
CA ALA A 255 -1.99 -18.42 7.66
C ALA A 255 -0.68 -17.67 7.96
N ALA A 256 -0.70 -16.33 7.90
CA ALA A 256 0.46 -15.51 8.27
C ALA A 256 0.78 -15.62 9.77
N LEU A 257 -0.25 -15.57 10.62
CA LEU A 257 -0.12 -15.65 12.07
C LEU A 257 0.39 -17.03 12.54
N ASP A 258 0.05 -18.10 11.84
CA ASP A 258 0.56 -19.45 12.09
C ASP A 258 2.00 -19.62 11.62
N ALA A 259 2.38 -18.99 10.50
CA ALA A 259 3.74 -19.02 9.97
C ALA A 259 4.74 -18.14 10.73
N ALA A 260 4.25 -17.14 11.46
CA ALA A 260 5.06 -16.20 12.24
C ALA A 260 4.70 -16.26 13.74
N PRO A 261 5.05 -17.35 14.46
CA PRO A 261 4.63 -17.55 15.84
C PRO A 261 5.17 -16.50 16.82
N ASP A 262 6.33 -15.90 16.51
CA ASP A 262 7.01 -14.92 17.35
C ASP A 262 6.60 -13.47 17.05
N ALA A 263 5.78 -13.24 16.02
CA ALA A 263 5.39 -11.91 15.57
C ALA A 263 4.23 -11.35 16.40
N ASP A 264 4.37 -10.10 16.84
CA ASP A 264 3.26 -9.35 17.40
C ASP A 264 2.37 -8.80 16.27
N VAL A 265 1.09 -8.55 16.55
CA VAL A 265 0.17 -8.00 15.54
C VAL A 265 0.04 -6.50 15.71
N VAL A 266 0.16 -5.77 14.61
CA VAL A 266 -0.08 -4.34 14.54
C VAL A 266 -1.27 -4.08 13.64
N LEU A 267 -2.36 -3.56 14.20
CA LEU A 267 -3.53 -3.14 13.45
C LEU A 267 -3.36 -1.67 13.07
N VAL A 268 -3.70 -1.34 11.82
CA VAL A 268 -3.57 0.00 11.28
C VAL A 268 -4.89 0.44 10.65
N ALA A 269 -5.41 1.56 11.15
CA ALA A 269 -6.47 2.30 10.51
C ALA A 269 -5.93 3.62 9.97
N HIS A 270 -6.57 4.14 8.94
CA HIS A 270 -6.24 5.47 8.42
C HIS A 270 -7.50 6.20 7.97
N THR A 271 -7.46 7.53 7.93
CA THR A 271 -8.49 8.36 7.30
C THR A 271 -7.84 9.38 6.35
N GLY A 272 -8.63 9.90 5.39
CA GLY A 272 -8.20 10.95 4.47
C GLY A 272 -7.77 10.45 3.07
N LEU A 273 -7.81 9.13 2.83
CA LEU A 273 -7.47 8.48 1.56
C LEU A 273 -8.66 7.73 0.91
N ASP A 274 -9.83 7.82 1.53
CA ASP A 274 -11.00 6.94 1.36
C ASP A 274 -11.73 7.09 0.01
N HIS A 275 -11.50 8.19 -0.70
CA HIS A 275 -12.24 8.54 -1.93
C HIS A 275 -11.44 8.33 -3.22
N MET A 276 -10.22 7.79 -3.12
CA MET A 276 -9.37 7.58 -4.29
C MET A 276 -9.56 6.15 -4.79
N VAL A 277 -10.44 5.92 -5.79
CA VAL A 277 -10.62 4.58 -6.37
C VAL A 277 -10.08 4.50 -7.80
N THR A 278 -9.98 5.63 -8.50
CA THR A 278 -9.52 5.69 -9.90
C THR A 278 -8.52 6.82 -10.19
N VAL A 279 -7.71 6.69 -11.26
CA VAL A 279 -6.79 7.76 -11.74
C VAL A 279 -7.57 9.05 -12.07
N GLY A 280 -8.80 8.92 -12.57
CA GLY A 280 -9.69 10.06 -12.84
C GLY A 280 -10.25 10.73 -11.57
N GLU A 281 -10.32 10.02 -10.45
CA GLU A 281 -10.62 10.58 -9.12
C GLU A 281 -9.37 11.18 -8.48
N VAL A 282 -8.17 10.61 -8.69
CA VAL A 282 -6.91 11.25 -8.32
C VAL A 282 -6.74 12.60 -9.05
N TRP A 283 -7.18 12.71 -10.31
CA TRP A 283 -7.21 13.98 -11.04
C TRP A 283 -8.29 14.96 -10.54
N ARG A 284 -9.49 14.47 -10.19
CA ARG A 284 -10.62 15.31 -9.74
C ARG A 284 -10.55 15.73 -8.27
N GLU A 285 -10.02 14.87 -7.42
CA GLU A 285 -9.95 15.01 -5.96
C GLU A 285 -8.51 15.14 -5.45
N LEU A 286 -7.59 15.55 -6.32
CA LEU A 286 -6.17 15.68 -6.04
C LEU A 286 -5.99 16.23 -4.62
N PRO A 287 -5.37 15.44 -3.70
CA PRO A 287 -5.47 15.66 -2.27
C PRO A 287 -4.62 16.85 -1.88
N MET A 288 -5.17 18.02 -2.12
CA MET A 288 -4.59 19.30 -1.78
C MET A 288 -5.03 19.63 -0.36
N ASP A 289 -4.05 19.93 0.50
CA ASP A 289 -4.30 20.34 1.88
C ASP A 289 -5.06 19.28 2.71
N LYS A 290 -4.86 17.98 2.41
CA LYS A 290 -5.45 16.87 3.19
C LYS A 290 -4.56 16.48 4.37
N ARG A 291 -5.22 16.14 5.48
CA ARG A 291 -4.63 15.48 6.65
C ARG A 291 -4.93 13.99 6.56
N ILE A 292 -3.88 13.18 6.57
CA ILE A 292 -3.95 11.72 6.63
C ILE A 292 -3.58 11.34 8.06
N ILE A 293 -4.51 10.73 8.78
CA ILE A 293 -4.28 10.27 10.15
C ILE A 293 -4.11 8.75 10.07
N MET A 294 -3.02 8.23 10.60
CA MET A 294 -2.77 6.81 10.75
C MET A 294 -2.83 6.44 12.23
N ARG A 295 -3.74 5.55 12.59
CA ARG A 295 -3.86 5.04 13.96
C ARG A 295 -3.32 3.63 14.04
N TRP A 296 -2.48 3.41 15.04
CA TRP A 296 -1.81 2.15 15.29
C TRP A 296 -2.32 1.54 16.60
N TRP A 297 -2.60 0.25 16.57
CA TRP A 297 -2.81 -0.56 17.77
C TRP A 297 -1.88 -1.75 17.71
N GLN A 298 -1.10 -1.92 18.77
CA GLN A 298 -0.22 -3.05 18.91
C GLN A 298 -0.83 -4.07 19.87
N ILE A 299 -0.78 -5.33 19.47
CA ILE A 299 -1.27 -6.46 20.25
C ILE A 299 -0.13 -7.47 20.37
N PRO A 300 0.44 -7.64 21.58
CA PRO A 300 1.42 -8.68 21.83
C PRO A 300 0.87 -10.05 21.43
N ARG A 301 1.75 -10.91 20.90
CA ARG A 301 1.38 -12.27 20.48
C ARG A 301 0.64 -13.05 21.57
N ALA A 302 1.05 -12.88 22.83
CA ALA A 302 0.47 -13.57 23.98
C ALA A 302 -0.99 -13.20 24.27
N GLU A 303 -1.47 -12.05 23.77
CA GLU A 303 -2.86 -11.60 23.93
C GLU A 303 -3.78 -12.10 22.81
N ILE A 304 -3.23 -12.76 21.79
CA ILE A 304 -4.00 -13.28 20.65
C ILE A 304 -4.47 -14.70 20.97
N PRO A 305 -5.77 -15.02 20.84
CA PRO A 305 -6.29 -16.35 21.11
C PRO A 305 -5.58 -17.46 20.33
N ALA A 306 -5.54 -18.67 20.88
CA ALA A 306 -4.93 -19.82 20.21
C ALA A 306 -5.89 -20.50 19.24
N GLY A 307 -7.19 -20.55 19.56
CA GLY A 307 -8.19 -21.25 18.77
C GLY A 307 -8.49 -20.54 17.45
N ARG A 308 -8.68 -21.31 16.37
CA ARG A 308 -9.02 -20.76 15.05
C ARG A 308 -10.27 -19.89 15.09
N GLU A 309 -11.37 -20.41 15.62
CA GLU A 309 -12.65 -19.67 15.70
C GLU A 309 -12.53 -18.42 16.59
N GLU A 310 -11.81 -18.53 17.71
CA GLU A 310 -11.56 -17.41 18.62
C GLU A 310 -10.76 -16.30 17.93
N ARG A 311 -9.76 -16.65 17.12
CA ARG A 311 -8.99 -15.68 16.31
C ARG A 311 -9.85 -15.01 15.24
N ILE A 312 -10.80 -15.73 14.65
CA ILE A 312 -11.73 -15.14 13.67
C ILE A 312 -12.65 -14.13 14.39
N ASP A 313 -13.24 -14.52 15.53
CA ASP A 313 -14.10 -13.64 16.32
C ASP A 313 -13.33 -12.41 16.82
N TRP A 314 -12.07 -12.59 17.25
CA TRP A 314 -11.12 -11.54 17.63
C TRP A 314 -10.83 -10.58 16.46
N LEU A 315 -10.55 -11.10 15.27
CA LEU A 315 -10.28 -10.28 14.09
C LEU A 315 -11.48 -9.42 13.72
N PHE A 316 -12.69 -9.98 13.72
CA PHE A 316 -13.90 -9.20 13.47
C PHE A 316 -14.14 -8.16 14.58
N ALA A 317 -13.84 -8.47 15.85
CA ALA A 317 -14.04 -7.52 16.95
C ALA A 317 -13.11 -6.31 16.81
N TRP A 318 -11.90 -6.53 16.33
CA TRP A 318 -10.98 -5.44 15.99
C TRP A 318 -11.44 -4.64 14.78
N TRP A 319 -11.98 -5.29 13.76
CA TRP A 319 -12.54 -4.59 12.61
C TRP A 319 -13.73 -3.70 12.99
N GLU A 320 -14.59 -4.13 13.92
CA GLU A 320 -15.67 -3.31 14.50
C GLU A 320 -15.13 -2.06 15.24
N ARG A 321 -14.01 -2.21 15.98
CA ARG A 321 -13.33 -1.08 16.63
C ARG A 321 -12.70 -0.12 15.61
N ILE A 322 -12.09 -0.65 14.55
CA ILE A 322 -11.53 0.14 13.46
C ILE A 322 -12.64 0.94 12.74
N ASP A 323 -13.78 0.31 12.47
CA ASP A 323 -14.96 0.96 11.88
C ASP A 323 -15.44 2.15 12.73
N THR A 324 -15.56 1.93 14.04
CA THR A 324 -15.96 2.98 15.00
C THR A 324 -14.93 4.12 15.02
N TRP A 325 -13.64 3.79 15.09
CA TRP A 325 -12.58 4.81 15.07
C TRP A 325 -12.60 5.64 13.78
N ILE A 326 -12.86 5.01 12.62
CA ILE A 326 -12.99 5.72 11.35
C ILE A 326 -14.17 6.69 11.40
N ASP A 327 -15.31 6.29 11.96
CA ASP A 327 -16.48 7.17 12.08
C ASP A 327 -16.17 8.42 12.91
N GLU A 328 -15.50 8.24 14.05
CA GLU A 328 -15.11 9.31 14.97
C GLU A 328 -14.04 10.24 14.38
N ASN A 329 -13.21 9.75 13.47
CA ASN A 329 -12.04 10.46 12.92
C ASN A 329 -12.17 10.79 11.43
N ARG A 330 -13.41 10.85 10.92
CA ARG A 330 -13.67 11.32 9.55
C ARG A 330 -13.10 12.74 9.39
N PRO A 331 -12.38 13.03 8.28
CA PRO A 331 -11.95 14.38 8.00
C PRO A 331 -13.19 15.28 7.96
N ALA A 332 -13.22 16.34 8.78
CA ALA A 332 -14.22 17.38 8.61
C ALA A 332 -14.15 17.85 7.16
N GLU A 333 -15.26 17.74 6.42
CA GLU A 333 -15.34 18.36 5.10
C GLU A 333 -15.00 19.83 5.30
N ILE A 334 -13.86 20.26 4.77
CA ILE A 334 -13.52 21.68 4.73
C ILE A 334 -14.64 22.29 3.91
N SER A 335 -15.55 22.99 4.59
CA SER A 335 -16.56 23.79 3.92
C SER A 335 -15.81 24.63 2.90
N THR A 336 -16.09 24.41 1.62
CA THR A 336 -15.62 25.32 0.59
C THR A 336 -16.38 26.61 0.79
N GLY A 337 -15.91 27.41 1.75
CA GLY A 337 -16.40 28.73 2.06
C GLY A 337 -16.34 29.54 0.78
N ARG A 338 -17.51 29.95 0.31
CA ARG A 338 -17.65 31.01 -0.66
C ARG A 338 -17.03 32.26 -0.07
N SER A 339 -15.99 32.77 -0.70
CA SER A 339 -15.66 34.20 -0.76
C SER A 339 -14.85 34.46 -2.01
#